data_AF-A0AAN5CLM3-F1
#
_entry.id   AF-A0AAN5CLM3-F1
#
_cell.length_a   1.000
_cell.length_b   1.000
_cell.length_c   1.000
_cell.angle_alpha   90.00
_cell.angle_beta   90.00
_cell.angle_gamma   90.00
#
_symmetry.space_group_name_H-M   'P 1'
#
loop_
_entity.id
_entity.type
_entity.pdbx_description
1 polymer ?
#
loop_
_entity_poly.entity_id
_entity_poly.type
_entity_poly.pdbx_seq_one_letter_code
_entity_poly.pdbx_strand_id
1 'polypeptide(L)'
;AGLAIDEFLAGPSKLGLGYEQNQSFIKPMRAQPYKPSAIRLVTAEEFIRKKVIIDFTSFDYDTRKLWTFQDPVYSIEFMKALPIYHKLDNCSKRLLLASALACTNFTAAYFSYVNHSDRTYYPDGGTLTWASEMEAYSHGTIRFNTEMIASIREVRTIVHQYSTLSKCIFVKAE
;
A
#
# COMPACT_ATOMS: atom_id res chain seq x y z
N ALA A 1 -6.84 20.46 8.01
CA ALA A 1 -7.63 20.01 6.85
C ALA A 1 -6.98 18.75 6.30
N GLY A 2 -7.74 17.71 5.98
CA GLY A 2 -7.19 16.49 5.36
C GLY A 2 -6.95 16.69 3.87
N LEU A 3 -6.09 15.86 3.27
CA LEU A 3 -5.80 15.93 1.83
C LEU A 3 -6.97 15.33 1.02
N ALA A 4 -7.39 16.00 -0.06
CA ALA A 4 -8.43 15.54 -0.97
C ALA A 4 -7.81 14.93 -2.24
N ILE A 5 -8.50 13.96 -2.85
CA ILE A 5 -8.03 13.32 -4.11
C ILE A 5 -7.77 14.35 -5.23
N ASP A 6 -8.49 15.46 -5.20
CA ASP A 6 -8.37 16.54 -6.19
C ASP A 6 -7.04 17.27 -6.12
N GLU A 7 -6.39 17.25 -4.96
CA GLU A 7 -5.04 17.79 -4.77
C GLU A 7 -3.96 16.91 -5.42
N PHE A 8 -4.29 15.66 -5.77
CA PHE A 8 -3.39 14.72 -6.45
C PHE A 8 -3.63 14.61 -7.95
N LEU A 9 -4.71 15.22 -8.48
CA LEU A 9 -5.04 15.18 -9.91
C LEU A 9 -3.99 15.89 -10.77
N ALA A 10 -3.43 16.98 -10.25
CA ALA A 10 -2.52 17.85 -10.97
C ALA A 10 -1.05 17.44 -10.83
N GLY A 11 -0.29 17.74 -11.88
CA GLY A 11 1.16 17.59 -11.92
C GLY A 11 1.64 16.17 -12.23
N PRO A 12 2.93 16.04 -12.59
CA PRO A 12 3.55 14.73 -12.82
C PRO A 12 3.63 13.94 -11.51
N SER A 13 3.97 12.65 -11.64
CA SER A 13 4.37 11.83 -10.50
C SER A 13 5.55 12.48 -9.76
N LYS A 14 5.45 12.52 -8.44
CA LYS A 14 6.53 12.96 -7.55
C LYS A 14 7.60 11.89 -7.37
N LEU A 15 7.37 10.65 -7.84
CA LEU A 15 8.41 9.61 -7.92
C LEU A 15 9.50 9.95 -8.95
N GLY A 16 9.29 10.90 -9.87
CA GLY A 16 10.29 11.31 -10.87
C GLY A 16 11.04 12.61 -10.54
N LEU A 17 10.40 13.56 -9.85
CA LEU A 17 10.99 14.86 -9.52
C LEU A 17 11.88 14.74 -8.28
N GLY A 18 13.20 14.67 -8.48
CA GLY A 18 14.21 14.61 -7.42
C GLY A 18 14.70 13.21 -7.06
N TYR A 19 14.13 12.16 -7.66
CA TYR A 19 14.60 10.78 -7.49
C TYR A 19 16.01 10.59 -8.05
N GLU A 20 16.33 11.17 -9.22
CA GLU A 20 17.67 11.05 -9.83
C GLU A 20 18.70 12.04 -9.27
N GLN A 21 18.28 13.20 -8.74
CA GLN A 21 19.19 14.27 -8.33
C GLN A 21 19.73 14.11 -6.90
N ASN A 22 19.09 13.28 -6.07
CA ASN A 22 19.56 12.92 -4.74
C ASN A 22 19.91 11.41 -4.69
N GLN A 23 20.86 10.97 -5.51
CA GLN A 23 21.39 9.59 -5.46
C GLN A 23 21.94 9.18 -4.07
N SER A 24 22.23 10.14 -3.19
CA SER A 24 22.57 9.91 -1.77
C SER A 24 21.36 9.53 -0.88
N PHE A 25 20.13 9.81 -1.33
CA PHE A 25 18.87 9.44 -0.68
C PHE A 25 18.07 8.35 -1.42
N ILE A 26 18.50 7.92 -2.61
CA ILE A 26 18.10 6.61 -3.15
C ILE A 26 18.83 5.52 -2.34
N LYS A 27 18.52 5.44 -1.04
CA LYS A 27 18.61 4.16 -0.37
C LYS A 27 17.44 3.36 -0.95
N PRO A 28 17.62 2.08 -1.34
CA PRO A 28 16.49 1.15 -1.35
C PRO A 28 15.69 1.45 -0.09
N MET A 29 14.35 1.42 -0.13
CA MET A 29 13.58 1.59 1.10
C MET A 29 14.02 0.47 2.05
N ARG A 30 15.03 0.78 2.87
CA ARG A 30 15.51 -0.09 3.90
C ARG A 30 14.42 0.09 4.92
N ALA A 31 13.49 -0.87 4.93
CA ALA A 31 12.71 -1.11 6.13
C ALA A 31 13.74 -1.04 7.27
N GLN A 32 13.61 -0.04 8.14
CA GLN A 32 14.51 0.00 9.28
C GLN A 32 14.38 -1.36 9.98
N PRO A 33 15.47 -1.96 10.46
CA PRO A 33 15.38 -3.19 11.22
C PRO A 33 14.40 -2.97 12.36
N TYR A 34 13.19 -3.51 12.22
CA TYR A 34 12.16 -3.47 13.24
C TYR A 34 12.25 -4.80 13.98
N LYS A 35 11.85 -4.82 15.24
CA LYS A 35 11.63 -6.08 15.94
C LYS A 35 10.26 -6.60 15.53
N PRO A 36 10.13 -7.87 15.10
CA PRO A 36 8.81 -8.47 14.91
C PRO A 36 8.00 -8.29 16.20
N SER A 37 6.90 -7.57 16.10
CA SER A 37 6.00 -7.33 17.22
C SER A 37 4.57 -7.55 16.74
N ALA A 38 3.78 -8.20 17.59
CA ALA A 38 2.35 -8.40 17.36
C ALA A 38 1.65 -7.06 17.58
N ILE A 39 1.65 -6.22 16.54
CA ILE A 39 1.01 -4.92 16.59
C ILE A 39 -0.43 -5.04 16.12
N ARG A 40 -1.29 -4.34 16.84
CA ARG A 40 -2.68 -4.15 16.48
C ARG A 40 -2.76 -3.33 15.19
N LEU A 41 -2.85 -4.01 14.05
CA LEU A 41 -2.89 -3.35 12.75
C LEU A 41 -4.31 -2.90 12.39
N VAL A 42 -4.57 -1.61 12.59
CA VAL A 42 -5.83 -0.97 12.17
C VAL A 42 -5.81 -0.81 10.65
N THR A 43 -6.92 -1.15 10.00
CA THR A 43 -7.03 -1.14 8.54
C THR A 43 -7.13 0.29 8.00
N ALA A 44 -6.67 0.53 6.77
CA ALA A 44 -6.77 1.85 6.13
C ALA A 44 -8.24 2.36 6.08
N GLU A 45 -9.19 1.43 5.88
CA GLU A 45 -10.63 1.69 5.91
C GLU A 45 -11.07 2.35 7.22
N GLU A 46 -10.60 1.84 8.36
CA GLU A 46 -10.92 2.40 9.67
C GLU A 46 -10.38 3.81 9.86
N PHE A 47 -9.16 4.07 9.38
CA PHE A 47 -8.56 5.40 9.45
C PHE A 47 -9.35 6.40 8.60
N ILE A 48 -9.79 5.99 7.41
CA ILE A 48 -10.62 6.81 6.52
C ILE A 48 -11.99 7.07 7.15
N ARG A 49 -12.66 6.02 7.64
CA ARG A 49 -13.97 6.10 8.29
C ARG A 49 -13.97 7.06 9.48
N LYS A 50 -12.93 6.99 10.30
CA LYS A 50 -12.77 7.85 11.50
C LYS A 50 -12.12 9.20 11.18
N LYS A 51 -11.77 9.48 9.93
CA LYS A 51 -11.07 10.70 9.49
C LYS A 51 -9.86 11.02 10.37
N VAL A 52 -9.09 9.98 10.71
CA VAL A 52 -7.94 10.11 11.62
C VAL A 52 -6.90 10.99 10.96
N ILE A 53 -6.54 12.07 11.65
CA ILE A 53 -5.41 12.92 11.25
C ILE A 53 -4.14 12.22 11.70
N ILE A 54 -3.22 12.00 10.75
CA ILE A 54 -1.93 11.38 11.02
C ILE A 54 -0.92 12.51 11.16
N ASP A 55 -0.38 12.64 12.36
CA ASP A 55 0.77 13.49 12.62
C ASP A 55 2.05 12.66 12.48
N PHE A 56 2.85 12.97 11.45
CA PHE A 56 4.13 12.30 11.23
C PHE A 56 5.25 12.84 12.13
N THR A 57 5.06 13.98 12.80
CA THR A 57 6.07 14.55 13.70
C THR A 57 6.21 13.75 15.00
N SER A 58 5.12 13.09 15.42
CA SER A 58 5.08 12.23 16.61
C SER A 58 4.44 10.86 16.29
N PHE A 59 4.84 10.24 15.17
CA PHE A 59 4.26 8.97 14.76
C PHE A 59 4.65 7.85 15.73
N ASP A 60 3.66 7.15 16.27
CA ASP A 60 3.86 6.00 17.13
C ASP A 60 4.19 4.75 16.29
N TYR A 61 5.48 4.46 16.14
CA TYR A 61 5.99 3.29 15.43
C TYR A 61 5.81 1.97 16.20
N ASP A 62 5.50 2.03 17.50
CA ASP A 62 5.30 0.86 18.34
C ASP A 62 3.88 0.30 18.19
N THR A 63 2.89 1.16 17.96
CA THR A 63 1.48 0.72 17.80
C THR A 63 0.94 0.88 16.39
N ARG A 64 1.62 1.61 15.51
CA ARG A 64 1.17 1.86 14.14
C ARG A 64 2.24 1.52 13.12
N LYS A 65 1.77 1.16 11.94
CA LYS A 65 2.61 0.77 10.83
C LYS A 65 2.54 1.79 9.70
N LEU A 66 3.68 2.36 9.35
CA LEU A 66 3.76 3.48 8.42
C LEU A 66 3.33 3.11 6.99
N TRP A 67 3.61 1.88 6.53
CA TRP A 67 3.26 1.44 5.17
C TRP A 67 1.76 1.42 4.89
N THR A 68 0.91 1.26 5.91
CA THR A 68 -0.54 1.37 5.74
C THR A 68 -0.98 2.73 5.18
N PHE A 69 -0.14 3.75 5.33
CA PHE A 69 -0.35 5.10 4.82
C PHE A 69 0.53 5.42 3.61
N GLN A 70 1.75 4.86 3.55
CA GLN A 70 2.64 5.07 2.42
C GLN A 70 2.18 4.32 1.18
N ASP A 71 1.69 3.09 1.31
CA ASP A 71 1.33 2.25 0.17
C ASP A 71 0.26 2.89 -0.72
N PRO A 72 -0.83 3.49 -0.19
CA PRO A 72 -1.80 4.20 -1.04
C PRO A 72 -1.19 5.41 -1.74
N VAL A 73 -0.31 6.16 -1.07
CA VAL A 73 0.39 7.31 -1.67
C VAL A 73 1.32 6.84 -2.78
N TYR A 74 2.06 5.75 -2.58
CA TYR A 74 2.89 5.16 -3.62
C TYR A 74 2.06 4.62 -4.78
N SER A 75 0.92 4.01 -4.53
CA SER A 75 -0.01 3.59 -5.59
C SER A 75 -0.49 4.79 -6.42
N ILE A 76 -0.87 5.91 -5.79
CA ILE A 76 -1.25 7.16 -6.50
C ILE A 76 -0.09 7.67 -7.35
N GLU A 77 1.10 7.81 -6.76
CA GLU A 77 2.24 8.36 -7.50
C GLU A 77 2.72 7.44 -8.61
N PHE A 78 2.61 6.12 -8.43
CA PHE A 78 2.86 5.15 -9.49
C PHE A 78 1.85 5.29 -10.63
N MET A 79 0.55 5.38 -10.32
CA MET A 79 -0.50 5.60 -11.32
C MET A 79 -0.24 6.88 -12.12
N LYS A 80 0.19 7.96 -11.46
CA LYS A 80 0.57 9.22 -12.12
C LYS A 80 1.80 9.10 -13.02
N ALA A 81 2.68 8.12 -12.78
CA ALA A 81 3.86 7.89 -13.59
C ALA A 81 3.55 7.13 -14.89
N LEU A 82 2.36 6.50 -14.99
CA LEU A 82 1.96 5.76 -16.18
C LEU A 82 1.73 6.71 -17.36
N PRO A 83 2.31 6.44 -18.55
CA PRO A 83 2.11 7.30 -19.72
C PRO A 83 0.64 7.50 -20.11
N ILE A 84 -0.21 6.50 -19.84
CA ILE A 84 -1.65 6.59 -20.10
C ILE A 84 -2.33 7.62 -19.19
N TYR A 85 -1.85 7.80 -17.95
CA TYR A 85 -2.44 8.74 -16.99
C TYR A 85 -2.53 10.16 -17.56
N HIS A 86 -1.46 10.62 -18.22
CA HIS A 86 -1.43 11.95 -18.83
C HIS A 86 -2.36 12.10 -20.03
N LYS A 87 -2.82 10.99 -20.62
CA LYS A 87 -3.79 10.95 -21.74
C LYS A 87 -5.24 10.84 -21.28
N LEU A 88 -5.48 10.57 -20.00
CA LEU A 88 -6.83 10.45 -19.43
C LEU A 88 -7.45 11.83 -19.17
N ASP A 89 -8.78 11.91 -19.32
CA ASP A 89 -9.57 13.03 -18.83
C ASP A 89 -9.61 13.06 -17.29
N ASN A 90 -10.05 14.19 -16.72
CA ASN A 90 -10.02 14.38 -15.27
C ASN A 90 -10.95 13.41 -14.50
N CYS A 91 -12.06 12.98 -15.10
CA CYS A 91 -12.95 12.01 -14.47
C CYS A 91 -12.27 10.63 -14.39
N SER A 92 -11.66 10.20 -15.50
CA SER A 92 -10.90 8.95 -15.55
C SER A 92 -9.67 8.96 -14.65
N LYS A 93 -8.95 10.09 -14.54
CA LYS A 93 -7.85 10.25 -13.57
C LYS A 93 -8.34 10.09 -12.14
N ARG A 94 -9.44 10.74 -11.78
CA ARG A 94 -10.03 10.64 -10.44
C ARG A 94 -10.40 9.19 -10.11
N LEU A 95 -11.04 8.50 -11.05
CA LEU A 95 -11.40 7.09 -10.87
C LEU A 95 -10.17 6.20 -10.72
N LEU A 96 -9.14 6.41 -11.55
CA LEU A 96 -7.89 5.67 -11.45
C LEU A 96 -7.21 5.91 -10.10
N LEU A 97 -7.04 7.16 -9.66
CA LEU A 97 -6.45 7.46 -8.35
C LEU A 97 -7.29 6.92 -7.18
N ALA A 98 -8.62 6.88 -7.30
CA ALA A 98 -9.49 6.30 -6.29
C ALA A 98 -9.29 4.79 -6.14
N SER A 99 -8.74 4.12 -7.16
CA SER A 99 -8.39 2.70 -7.11
C SER A 99 -7.08 2.39 -6.36
N ALA A 100 -6.38 3.42 -5.85
CA ALA A 100 -5.12 3.25 -5.13
C ALA A 100 -5.22 2.30 -3.93
N LEU A 101 -6.32 2.37 -3.15
CA LEU A 101 -6.53 1.46 -2.02
C LEU A 101 -6.66 0.00 -2.46
N ALA A 102 -7.34 -0.25 -3.59
CA ALA A 102 -7.42 -1.58 -4.16
C ALA A 102 -6.03 -2.06 -4.59
N CYS A 103 -5.23 -1.20 -5.23
CA CYS A 103 -3.85 -1.50 -5.62
C CYS A 103 -2.96 -1.84 -4.41
N THR A 104 -3.06 -1.07 -3.32
CA THR A 104 -2.39 -1.35 -2.05
C THR A 104 -2.77 -2.71 -1.49
N ASN A 105 -4.07 -3.00 -1.43
CA ASN A 105 -4.61 -4.26 -0.93
C ASN A 105 -4.14 -5.46 -1.76
N PHE A 106 -4.15 -5.35 -3.10
CA PHE A 106 -3.62 -6.38 -3.97
C PHE A 106 -2.11 -6.56 -3.81
N THR A 107 -1.35 -5.48 -3.64
CA THR A 107 0.10 -5.54 -3.41
C THR A 107 0.41 -6.29 -2.12
N ALA A 108 -0.31 -5.98 -1.04
CA ALA A 108 -0.16 -6.66 0.24
C ALA A 108 -0.55 -8.15 0.15
N ALA A 109 -1.66 -8.47 -0.54
CA ALA A 109 -2.10 -9.84 -0.74
C ALA A 109 -1.09 -10.64 -1.59
N TYR A 110 -0.56 -10.04 -2.65
CA TYR A 110 0.48 -10.67 -3.48
C TYR A 110 1.78 -10.90 -2.69
N PHE A 111 2.23 -9.91 -1.91
CA PHE A 111 3.41 -10.07 -1.05
C PHE A 111 3.20 -11.20 -0.03
N SER A 112 2.01 -11.29 0.55
CA SER A 112 1.64 -12.38 1.47
C SER A 112 1.67 -13.75 0.79
N TYR A 113 1.13 -13.83 -0.44
CA TYR A 113 1.18 -15.04 -1.26
C TYR A 113 2.62 -15.49 -1.53
N VAL A 114 3.49 -14.58 -1.98
CA VAL A 114 4.90 -14.88 -2.29
C VAL A 114 5.67 -15.35 -1.06
N ASN A 115 5.32 -14.85 0.12
CA ASN A 115 5.90 -15.27 1.40
C ASN A 115 5.17 -16.46 2.04
N HIS A 116 4.32 -17.17 1.28
CA HIS A 116 3.56 -18.34 1.75
C HIS A 116 2.71 -18.09 3.02
N SER A 117 2.25 -16.85 3.22
CA SER A 117 1.42 -16.47 4.35
C SER A 117 -0.06 -16.57 4.00
N ASP A 118 -0.86 -17.15 4.91
CA ASP A 118 -2.34 -17.17 4.85
C ASP A 118 -2.98 -15.88 5.36
N ARG A 119 -2.15 -14.99 5.92
CA ARG A 119 -2.53 -13.71 6.49
C ARG A 119 -1.81 -12.60 5.76
N THR A 120 -2.35 -11.39 5.81
CA THR A 120 -1.62 -10.21 5.34
C THR A 120 -0.28 -10.14 6.06
N TYR A 121 0.79 -10.39 5.32
CA TYR A 121 2.17 -10.35 5.74
C TYR A 121 2.77 -9.05 5.27
N TYR A 122 3.57 -8.43 6.11
CA TYR A 122 4.18 -7.14 5.81
C TYR A 122 5.69 -7.31 5.60
N PRO A 123 6.35 -6.37 4.90
CA PRO A 123 7.82 -6.38 4.76
C PRO A 123 8.52 -6.42 6.11
N ASP A 124 7.79 -6.02 7.15
CA ASP A 124 8.23 -6.07 8.51
C ASP A 124 8.04 -7.42 9.23
N GLY A 125 7.81 -8.52 8.53
CA GLY A 125 7.63 -9.82 9.18
C GLY A 125 6.38 -9.91 10.07
N GLY A 126 5.65 -8.81 10.27
CA GLY A 126 4.40 -8.74 10.99
C GLY A 126 3.28 -9.34 10.16
N THR A 127 2.24 -9.80 10.86
CA THR A 127 1.02 -10.30 10.22
C THR A 127 -0.21 -9.62 10.81
N LEU A 128 -1.24 -9.44 9.98
CA LEU A 128 -2.55 -9.02 10.46
C LEU A 128 -3.14 -10.11 11.37
N THR A 129 -3.54 -9.74 12.59
CA THR A 129 -4.10 -10.67 13.58
C THR A 129 -5.58 -10.94 13.31
N TRP A 130 -6.04 -12.17 13.54
CA TRP A 130 -7.46 -12.54 13.53
C TRP A 130 -8.15 -12.42 14.89
N ALA A 131 -7.63 -11.56 15.79
CA ALA A 131 -8.25 -11.37 17.09
C ALA A 131 -9.71 -10.92 16.93
N SER A 132 -10.63 -11.46 17.74
CA SER A 132 -12.05 -11.07 17.73
C SER A 132 -12.25 -9.57 17.98
N GLU A 133 -11.37 -8.98 18.78
CA GLU A 133 -11.28 -7.54 19.00
C GLU A 133 -10.97 -6.76 17.73
N MET A 134 -10.32 -7.34 16.73
CA MET A 134 -10.07 -6.66 15.45
C MET A 134 -11.27 -6.75 14.52
N GLU A 135 -11.94 -7.90 14.50
CA GLU A 135 -13.19 -8.08 13.76
C GLU A 135 -14.29 -7.13 14.26
N ALA A 136 -14.34 -6.89 15.58
CA ALA A 136 -15.28 -5.93 16.17
C ALA A 136 -15.04 -4.48 15.70
N TYR A 137 -13.81 -4.13 15.32
CA TYR A 137 -13.47 -2.77 14.88
C TYR A 137 -13.60 -2.62 13.36
N SER A 138 -13.27 -3.66 12.59
CA SER A 138 -13.19 -3.64 11.13
C SER A 138 -13.87 -4.89 10.54
N HIS A 139 -15.19 -4.95 10.69
CA HIS A 139 -15.99 -6.13 10.33
C HIS A 139 -15.84 -6.48 8.86
N GLY A 140 -15.45 -7.72 8.57
CA GLY A 140 -15.27 -8.24 7.21
C GLY A 140 -13.93 -7.87 6.55
N THR A 141 -13.14 -6.93 7.09
CA THR A 141 -11.87 -6.53 6.45
C THR A 141 -10.80 -7.62 6.56
N ILE A 142 -10.76 -8.34 7.68
CA ILE A 142 -9.87 -9.51 7.84
C ILE A 142 -10.21 -10.56 6.79
N ARG A 143 -11.50 -10.89 6.68
CA ARG A 143 -12.02 -11.86 5.72
C ARG A 143 -11.70 -11.44 4.29
N PHE A 144 -11.93 -10.19 3.94
CA PHE A 144 -11.62 -9.62 2.62
C PHE A 144 -10.13 -9.80 2.26
N ASN A 145 -9.22 -9.49 3.18
CA ASN A 145 -7.78 -9.66 2.95
C ASN A 145 -7.38 -11.13 2.77
N THR A 146 -7.91 -12.03 3.60
CA THR A 146 -7.65 -13.46 3.47
C THR A 146 -8.23 -14.04 2.17
N GLU A 147 -9.44 -13.61 1.78
CA GLU A 147 -10.07 -14.01 0.52
C GLU A 147 -9.25 -13.55 -0.69
N MET A 148 -8.72 -12.31 -0.70
CA MET A 148 -7.82 -11.87 -1.77
C MET A 148 -6.57 -12.74 -1.89
N ILE A 149 -5.93 -13.10 -0.77
CA ILE A 149 -4.75 -13.97 -0.78
C ILE A 149 -5.11 -15.34 -1.36
N ALA A 150 -6.26 -15.90 -0.96
CA ALA A 150 -6.77 -17.16 -1.49
C ALA A 150 -7.06 -17.06 -3.00
N SER A 151 -7.73 -16.00 -3.45
CA SER A 151 -8.00 -15.78 -4.87
C SER A 151 -6.72 -15.67 -5.70
N ILE A 152 -5.67 -15.00 -5.20
CA ILE A 152 -4.37 -14.92 -5.90
C ILE A 152 -3.74 -16.32 -6.06
N ARG A 153 -3.89 -17.21 -5.07
CA ARG A 153 -3.39 -18.60 -5.14
C ARG A 153 -4.11 -19.42 -6.19
N GLU A 154 -5.42 -19.25 -6.30
CA GLU A 154 -6.24 -19.97 -7.28
C GLU A 154 -5.92 -19.52 -8.71
N VAL A 155 -5.75 -18.21 -8.93
CA VAL A 155 -5.51 -17.64 -10.25
C VAL A 155 -4.01 -17.60 -10.59
N ARG A 156 -3.33 -18.76 -10.59
CA ARG A 156 -1.87 -18.93 -10.84
C ARG A 156 -1.28 -18.07 -11.97
N THR A 157 -2.09 -17.73 -12.98
CA THR A 157 -1.75 -16.85 -14.11
C THR A 157 -1.51 -15.38 -13.74
N ILE A 158 -2.15 -14.84 -12.70
CA ILE A 158 -1.94 -13.45 -12.23
C ILE A 158 -0.52 -13.26 -11.71
N VAL A 159 0.11 -14.29 -11.14
CA VAL A 159 1.45 -14.21 -10.55
C VAL A 159 2.50 -13.75 -11.56
N HIS A 160 2.41 -14.20 -12.83
CA HIS A 160 3.37 -13.79 -13.85
C HIS A 160 3.18 -12.32 -14.28
N GLN A 161 1.92 -11.89 -14.44
CA GLN A 161 1.57 -10.51 -14.81
C GLN A 161 1.80 -9.52 -13.67
N TYR A 162 1.49 -9.92 -12.43
CA TYR A 162 1.80 -9.15 -11.23
C TYR A 162 3.29 -9.13 -10.96
N SER A 163 4.08 -10.16 -11.32
CA SER A 163 5.54 -10.05 -11.25
C SER A 163 6.07 -8.93 -12.15
N THR A 164 5.44 -8.70 -13.29
CA THR A 164 5.77 -7.59 -14.19
C THR A 164 5.35 -6.24 -13.59
N LEU A 165 4.16 -6.17 -13.01
CA LEU A 165 3.66 -4.98 -12.31
C LEU A 165 4.49 -4.66 -11.05
N SER A 166 4.87 -5.67 -10.28
CA SER A 166 5.65 -5.58 -9.05
C SER A 166 7.10 -5.27 -9.35
N LYS A 167 7.68 -5.74 -10.47
CA LYS A 167 9.01 -5.32 -10.94
C LYS A 167 9.06 -3.83 -11.31
N CYS A 168 7.92 -3.22 -11.65
CA CYS A 168 7.82 -1.78 -11.85
C CYS A 168 7.62 -0.98 -10.54
N ILE A 169 7.06 -1.59 -9.49
CA ILE A 169 6.82 -0.95 -8.17
C ILE A 169 8.03 -1.13 -7.23
N PHE A 170 8.63 -2.32 -7.23
CA PHE A 170 9.81 -2.68 -6.44
C PHE A 170 11.05 -2.65 -7.33
N VAL A 171 11.43 -1.45 -7.79
CA VAL A 171 12.73 -1.27 -8.45
C VAL A 171 13.83 -1.48 -7.40
N LYS A 172 14.41 -2.69 -7.47
CA LYS A 172 15.70 -3.16 -6.94
C LYS A 172 15.97 -2.94 -5.44
N ALA A 173 15.72 -3.99 -4.66
CA ALA A 173 16.60 -4.37 -3.56
C ALA A 173 17.41 -5.60 -4.01
N GLU A 174 18.42 -5.38 -4.85
CA GLU A 174 19.60 -6.24 -4.96
C GLU A 174 20.82 -5.37 -4.64
#